data_AF-A0AAW1QLE6-F1
#
_entry.id   AF-A0AAW1QLE6-F1
#
_cell.length_a   1.000
_cell.length_b   1.000
_cell.length_c   1.000
_cell.angle_alpha   90.00
_cell.angle_beta   90.00
_cell.angle_gamma   90.00
#
_symmetry.space_group_name_H-M   'P 1'
#
loop_
_entity.id
_entity.type
_entity.pdbx_description
1 polymer ?
#
loop_
_entity_poly.entity_id
_entity_poly.type
_entity_poly.pdbx_seq_one_letter_code
_entity_poly.pdbx_strand_id
1 'polypeptide(L)'
;MTTAHRPTWAPAKGGEEQGGNRMYVPSRMTSAKDQPGQLTLKFRQGGQASTGDILKRDLRISMLISIAVRMVLMACWEGISWLIHRRLQHATLWKAMSSVSATGVRLAGASSGQCDDVFPAAVCLPLAAAA
;
A
#
# COMPACT_ATOMS: atom_id res chain seq x y z
N MET A 1 11.99 -47.70 -15.18
CA MET A 1 10.99 -46.70 -14.75
C MET A 1 10.73 -45.78 -15.94
N THR A 2 9.63 -45.97 -16.66
CA THR A 2 9.31 -45.18 -17.86
C THR A 2 8.53 -43.94 -17.45
N THR A 3 8.99 -42.75 -17.83
CA THR A 3 8.35 -41.49 -17.43
C THR A 3 7.19 -41.16 -18.37
N ALA A 4 5.96 -41.24 -17.85
CA ALA A 4 4.74 -40.81 -18.53
C ALA A 4 4.55 -39.28 -18.50
N HIS A 5 5.22 -38.59 -17.57
CA HIS A 5 5.15 -37.14 -17.45
C HIS A 5 6.06 -36.48 -18.49
N ARG A 6 5.46 -35.96 -19.56
CA ARG A 6 6.14 -35.23 -20.63
C ARG A 6 5.67 -33.78 -20.65
N PRO A 7 6.55 -32.80 -20.91
CA PRO A 7 6.12 -31.43 -21.13
C PRO A 7 5.35 -31.30 -22.45
N THR A 8 4.42 -30.36 -22.51
CA THR A 8 3.69 -30.00 -23.74
C THR A 8 4.50 -28.95 -24.51
N TRP A 9 4.92 -29.28 -25.74
CA TRP A 9 5.67 -28.36 -26.61
C TRP A 9 4.76 -27.55 -27.55
N ALA A 10 3.56 -28.05 -27.83
CA ALA A 10 2.55 -27.38 -28.65
C ALA A 10 1.23 -27.29 -27.86
N PRO A 11 0.58 -26.12 -27.81
CA PRO A 11 -0.72 -25.96 -27.15
C PRO A 11 -1.81 -26.62 -27.99
N ALA A 12 -2.92 -26.99 -27.33
CA ALA A 12 -4.12 -27.43 -28.02
C ALA A 12 -4.67 -26.31 -28.91
N LYS A 13 -5.03 -26.64 -30.15
CA LYS A 13 -5.68 -25.71 -31.07
C LYS A 13 -7.19 -25.75 -30.83
N GLY A 14 -7.81 -24.59 -30.64
CA GLY A 14 -9.27 -24.49 -30.57
C GLY A 14 -9.89 -24.63 -31.96
N GLY A 15 -11.05 -25.28 -32.05
CA GLY A 15 -11.88 -25.25 -33.26
C GLY A 15 -12.38 -26.58 -33.82
N GLU A 16 -12.24 -27.72 -33.12
CA GLU A 16 -12.72 -29.01 -33.62
C GLU A 16 -13.98 -29.54 -32.92
N GLU A 17 -14.21 -29.24 -31.64
CA GLU A 17 -15.20 -30.03 -30.87
C GLU A 17 -16.30 -29.23 -30.15
N GLN A 18 -16.06 -27.99 -29.69
CA GLN A 18 -17.13 -27.16 -29.11
C GLN A 18 -16.94 -25.68 -29.46
N GLY A 19 -17.81 -25.17 -30.35
CA GLY A 19 -17.87 -23.75 -30.70
C GLY A 19 -16.97 -23.30 -31.87
N GLY A 20 -16.35 -24.23 -32.60
CA GLY A 20 -15.61 -23.99 -33.84
C GLY A 20 -15.49 -25.27 -34.66
N ASN A 21 -15.47 -25.10 -36.00
CA ASN A 21 -15.79 -26.03 -37.10
C ASN A 21 -16.95 -27.00 -36.82
N ARG A 22 -18.07 -26.82 -37.52
CA ARG A 22 -19.35 -27.55 -37.32
C ARG A 22 -19.30 -29.03 -37.77
N MET A 23 -18.15 -29.69 -37.62
CA MET A 23 -17.98 -31.11 -37.98
C MET A 23 -18.59 -32.06 -36.95
N TYR A 24 -18.78 -31.63 -35.69
CA TYR A 24 -19.39 -32.45 -34.65
C TYR A 24 -20.88 -32.11 -34.42
N VAL A 25 -21.70 -33.14 -34.20
CA VAL A 25 -23.14 -33.02 -33.91
C VAL A 25 -23.34 -32.10 -32.70
N PRO A 26 -24.27 -31.12 -32.75
CA PRO A 26 -24.49 -30.21 -31.64
C PRO A 26 -24.88 -30.99 -30.37
N SER A 27 -24.04 -30.86 -29.33
CA SER A 27 -24.34 -31.45 -28.02
C SER A 27 -25.53 -30.76 -27.38
N ARG A 28 -26.39 -31.54 -26.71
CA ARG A 28 -27.49 -31.04 -25.88
C ARG A 28 -27.04 -30.76 -24.44
N MET A 29 -25.76 -30.94 -24.13
CA MET A 29 -25.20 -30.67 -22.80
C MET A 29 -24.94 -29.17 -22.66
N THR A 30 -25.60 -28.54 -21.69
CA THR A 30 -25.44 -27.12 -21.37
C THR A 30 -24.94 -26.94 -19.95
N SER A 31 -24.00 -26.02 -19.71
CA SER A 31 -23.55 -25.69 -18.36
C SER A 31 -24.53 -24.72 -17.68
N ALA A 32 -24.55 -24.69 -16.35
CA ALA A 32 -25.27 -23.67 -15.60
C ALA A 32 -24.79 -22.23 -15.94
N LYS A 33 -23.55 -22.09 -16.41
CA LYS A 33 -22.98 -20.82 -16.85
C LYS A 33 -23.51 -20.34 -18.21
N ASP A 34 -24.07 -21.25 -19.02
CA ASP A 34 -24.64 -20.93 -20.33
C ASP A 34 -26.11 -20.51 -20.23
N GLN A 35 -26.67 -20.47 -19.01
CA GLN A 35 -28.01 -19.96 -18.79
C GLN A 35 -28.07 -18.46 -19.13
N PRO A 36 -29.20 -17.97 -19.66
CA PRO A 36 -29.33 -16.59 -20.08
C PRO A 36 -29.16 -15.64 -18.89
N GLY A 37 -28.05 -14.89 -18.90
CA GLY A 37 -27.72 -13.88 -17.91
C GLY A 37 -27.36 -12.57 -18.59
N GLN A 38 -27.79 -11.44 -18.02
CA GLN A 38 -27.46 -10.10 -18.51
C GLN A 38 -27.84 -9.85 -19.98
N LEU A 39 -29.12 -10.08 -20.31
CA LEU A 39 -29.66 -9.91 -21.66
C LEU A 39 -29.65 -8.46 -22.19
N THR A 40 -29.36 -7.48 -21.32
CA THR A 40 -29.38 -6.05 -21.65
C THR A 40 -27.98 -5.45 -21.56
N LEU A 41 -27.52 -4.83 -22.64
CA LEU A 41 -26.27 -4.08 -22.67
C LEU A 41 -26.46 -2.68 -22.09
N LYS A 42 -25.53 -2.26 -21.21
CA LYS A 42 -25.51 -0.90 -20.66
C LYS A 42 -24.76 0.02 -21.61
N PHE A 43 -25.41 1.10 -22.04
CA PHE A 43 -24.78 2.15 -22.83
C PHE A 43 -24.31 3.30 -21.95
N ARG A 44 -23.18 3.89 -22.32
CA ARG A 44 -22.66 5.09 -21.65
C ARG A 44 -23.58 6.27 -21.91
N GLN A 45 -24.09 6.88 -20.85
CA GLN A 45 -24.91 8.09 -20.92
C GLN A 45 -24.06 9.35 -21.07
N GLY A 46 -24.68 10.47 -21.43
CA GLY A 46 -24.02 11.78 -21.42
C GLY A 46 -23.40 12.05 -20.05
N GLY A 47 -22.14 12.48 -20.04
CA GLY A 47 -21.37 12.67 -18.79
C GLY A 47 -20.63 11.43 -18.29
N GLN A 48 -20.95 10.22 -18.76
CA GLN A 48 -20.22 8.98 -18.45
C GLN A 48 -19.11 8.67 -19.47
N ALA A 49 -18.50 9.72 -20.03
CA ALA A 49 -17.54 9.60 -21.13
C ALA A 49 -18.13 8.84 -22.34
N SER A 50 -19.26 9.34 -22.84
CA SER A 50 -19.81 8.91 -24.13
C SER A 50 -18.84 9.29 -25.26
N THR A 51 -18.91 8.58 -26.39
CA THR A 51 -18.03 8.85 -27.55
C THR A 51 -18.14 10.29 -28.03
N GLY A 52 -19.36 10.83 -28.08
CA GLY A 52 -19.61 12.23 -28.46
C GLY A 52 -19.00 13.25 -27.50
N ASP A 53 -18.91 12.92 -26.19
CA ASP A 53 -18.29 13.82 -25.21
C ASP A 53 -16.77 13.77 -25.26
N ILE A 54 -16.17 12.63 -25.62
CA ILE A 54 -14.72 12.48 -25.74
C ILE A 54 -14.21 13.24 -26.96
N LEU A 55 -14.93 13.17 -28.09
CA LEU A 55 -14.55 13.86 -29.33
C LEU A 55 -14.51 15.39 -29.19
N LYS A 56 -15.31 15.96 -28.29
CA LYS A 56 -15.37 17.40 -28.05
C LYS A 56 -14.30 17.92 -27.11
N ARG A 57 -13.59 17.05 -26.37
CA ARG A 57 -12.66 17.46 -25.31
C ARG A 57 -11.21 17.35 -25.78
N ASP A 58 -10.43 18.39 -25.49
CA ASP A 58 -8.97 18.33 -25.61
C ASP A 58 -8.36 17.56 -24.44
N LEU A 59 -8.16 16.25 -24.66
CA LEU A 59 -7.64 15.32 -23.65
C LEU A 59 -6.26 15.74 -23.12
N ARG A 60 -5.39 16.27 -23.99
CA ARG A 60 -4.04 16.71 -23.60
C ARG A 60 -4.08 17.83 -22.58
N ILE A 61 -4.93 18.84 -22.80
CA ILE A 61 -5.06 19.98 -21.90
C ILE A 61 -5.63 19.53 -20.55
N SER A 62 -6.67 18.69 -20.56
CA SER A 62 -7.24 18.13 -19.33
C SER A 62 -6.22 17.31 -18.52
N MET A 63 -5.36 16.53 -19.20
CA MET A 63 -4.28 15.78 -18.55
C MET A 63 -3.21 16.72 -17.98
N LEU A 64 -2.78 17.73 -18.73
CA LEU A 64 -1.79 18.70 -18.26
C LEU A 64 -2.29 19.51 -17.05
N ILE A 65 -3.55 19.94 -17.07
CA ILE A 65 -4.17 20.65 -15.94
C ILE A 65 -4.22 19.74 -14.71
N SER A 66 -4.66 18.49 -14.86
CA SER A 66 -4.72 17.58 -13.71
C SER A 66 -3.34 17.25 -13.13
N ILE A 67 -2.32 17.09 -13.97
CA ILE A 67 -0.92 16.93 -13.54
C ILE A 67 -0.42 18.18 -12.83
N ALA A 68 -0.67 19.38 -13.38
CA ALA A 68 -0.24 20.64 -12.77
C ALA A 68 -0.90 20.87 -11.41
N VAL A 69 -2.22 20.64 -11.30
CA VAL A 69 -2.95 20.72 -10.02
C VAL A 69 -2.38 19.74 -9.00
N ARG A 70 -2.08 18.50 -9.42
CA ARG A 70 -1.44 17.49 -8.57
C ARG A 70 -0.07 17.97 -8.07
N MET A 71 0.76 18.54 -8.95
CA MET A 71 2.09 19.06 -8.59
C MET A 71 2.01 20.19 -7.56
N VAL A 72 1.09 21.16 -7.75
CA VAL A 72 0.90 22.27 -6.80
C VAL A 72 0.44 21.76 -5.43
N LEU A 73 -0.49 20.81 -5.41
CA LEU A 73 -1.01 20.26 -4.17
C LEU A 73 0.08 19.49 -3.39
N MET A 74 0.91 18.72 -4.10
CA MET A 74 2.05 18.02 -3.51
C MET A 74 3.09 19.01 -2.96
N ALA A 75 3.43 20.08 -3.69
CA ALA A 75 4.38 21.09 -3.21
C ALA A 75 3.89 21.80 -1.93
N CYS A 76 2.59 22.08 -1.84
CA CYS A 76 1.98 22.66 -0.65
C CYS A 76 2.04 21.69 0.54
N TRP A 77 1.75 20.40 0.30
CA TRP A 77 1.83 19.35 1.33
C TRP A 77 3.25 19.20 1.90
N GLU A 78 4.26 19.15 1.04
CA GLU A 78 5.67 19.09 1.45
C GLU A 78 6.09 20.33 2.24
N GLY A 79 5.63 21.52 1.85
CA GLY A 79 5.91 22.76 2.58
C GLY A 79 5.31 22.78 3.99
N ILE A 80 4.06 22.30 4.16
CA ILE A 80 3.40 22.19 5.46
C ILE A 80 4.10 21.14 6.33
N SER A 81 4.43 19.98 5.74
CA SER A 81 5.18 18.91 6.42
C SER A 81 6.52 19.41 6.96
N TRP A 82 7.27 20.15 6.13
CA TRP A 82 8.55 20.75 6.54
C TRP A 82 8.39 21.75 7.68
N LEU A 83 7.37 22.61 7.63
CA LEU A 83 7.11 23.60 8.69
C LEU A 83 6.78 22.94 10.03
N ILE A 84 5.99 21.86 10.01
CA ILE A 84 5.65 21.08 11.20
C ILE A 84 6.90 20.40 11.76
N HIS A 85 7.70 19.76 10.90
CA HIS A 85 8.94 19.09 11.32
C HIS A 85 9.92 20.08 11.95
N ARG A 86 10.06 21.28 11.39
CA ARG A 86 10.93 22.34 11.92
C ARG A 86 10.46 22.84 13.29
N ARG A 87 9.15 23.01 13.52
CA ARG A 87 8.62 23.39 14.83
C ARG A 87 8.85 22.32 15.89
N LEU A 88 8.71 21.04 15.52
CA LEU A 88 8.98 19.91 16.42
C LEU A 88 10.46 19.88 16.84
N GLN A 89 11.41 20.11 15.91
CA GLN A 89 12.84 20.17 16.23
C GLN A 89 13.20 21.34 17.16
N HIS A 90 12.59 22.51 17.00
CA HIS A 90 12.82 23.63 17.93
C HIS A 90 12.25 23.34 19.33
N ALA A 91 11.10 22.65 19.42
CA ALA A 91 10.50 22.29 20.70
C ALA A 91 11.34 21.24 21.47
N THR A 92 11.93 20.27 20.77
CA THR A 92 12.83 19.28 21.40
C THR A 92 14.14 19.90 21.86
N LEU A 93 14.73 20.80 21.08
CA LEU A 93 15.93 21.55 21.47
C LEU A 93 15.68 22.43 22.71
N TRP A 94 14.54 23.12 22.77
CA TRP A 94 14.21 23.95 23.93
C TRP A 94 14.01 23.10 25.20
N LYS A 95 13.39 21.92 25.07
CA LYS A 95 13.23 20.97 26.18
C LYS A 95 14.59 20.42 26.64
N ALA A 96 15.50 20.11 25.72
CA ALA A 96 16.87 19.66 26.04
C ALA A 96 17.70 20.76 26.73
N MET A 97 17.57 22.02 26.30
CA MET A 97 18.25 23.15 26.96
C MET A 97 17.70 23.41 28.37
N SER A 98 16.40 23.24 28.58
CA SER A 98 15.77 23.42 29.90
C SER A 98 16.17 22.36 30.92
N SER A 99 16.45 21.11 30.50
CA SER A 99 16.91 20.05 31.40
C SER A 99 18.36 20.23 31.86
N VAL A 100 19.23 20.84 31.05
CA VAL A 100 20.64 21.09 31.43
C VAL A 100 20.76 22.13 32.55
N SER A 101 19.83 23.09 32.62
CA SER A 101 19.80 24.08 33.70
C SER A 101 19.28 23.51 35.04
N ALA A 102 18.52 22.41 35.03
CA ALA A 102 17.93 21.83 36.24
C ALA A 102 18.88 20.90 37.00
N THR A 103 19.90 20.34 36.33
CA THR A 103 20.84 19.39 36.94
C THR A 103 22.02 20.06 37.66
N GLY A 104 22.23 21.38 37.46
CA GLY A 104 23.34 22.12 38.07
C GLY A 104 23.12 22.59 39.53
N VAL A 105 21.97 22.32 40.15
CA VAL A 105 21.59 22.93 41.46
C VAL A 105 21.37 21.91 42.59
N ARG A 106 21.63 20.61 42.39
CA ARG A 106 21.46 19.61 43.48
C ARG A 106 22.66 18.70 43.68
N LEU A 107 23.78 19.26 44.12
CA LEU A 107 24.80 18.52 44.88
C LEU A 107 25.41 19.45 45.93
N ALA A 108 24.64 19.75 46.98
CA ALA A 108 25.14 20.35 48.21
C ALA A 108 24.32 19.85 49.41
N GLY A 109 24.86 18.83 50.10
CA GLY A 109 24.64 18.49 51.51
C GLY A 109 23.22 18.09 51.94
N ALA A 110 22.98 17.22 52.92
CA ALA A 110 23.80 16.45 53.82
C ALA A 110 22.84 15.55 54.64
N SER A 111 23.34 14.41 55.13
CA SER A 111 22.92 13.64 56.34
C SER A 111 21.47 13.09 56.36
N SER A 112 21.14 11.88 56.79
CA SER A 112 21.75 10.82 57.63
C SER A 112 20.93 9.54 57.35
N GLY A 113 21.51 8.40 57.01
CA GLY A 113 21.92 7.37 57.97
C GLY A 113 20.79 6.36 58.26
N GLN A 114 20.87 5.14 57.74
CA GLN A 114 20.59 3.87 58.44
C GLN A 114 21.00 2.69 57.55
N CYS A 115 21.59 1.68 58.20
CA CYS A 115 22.33 0.56 57.64
C CYS A 115 21.43 -0.64 57.26
N ASP A 116 22.11 -1.65 56.70
CA ASP A 116 21.84 -3.09 56.82
C ASP A 116 21.23 -3.82 55.60
N ASP A 117 22.15 -4.52 54.92
CA ASP A 117 22.12 -5.94 54.55
C ASP A 117 21.30 -6.47 53.34
N VAL A 118 21.95 -7.44 52.69
CA VAL A 118 21.40 -8.60 51.94
C VAL A 118 21.17 -8.46 50.41
N PHE A 119 22.22 -8.79 49.63
CA PHE A 119 22.12 -9.58 48.38
C PHE A 119 21.49 -10.97 48.67
N PRO A 120 21.09 -11.84 47.71
CA PRO A 120 20.95 -11.71 46.24
C PRO A 120 19.68 -12.40 45.66
N ALA A 121 19.38 -12.20 44.37
CA ALA A 121 18.96 -13.25 43.41
C ALA A 121 18.50 -12.63 42.08
N ALA A 122 19.29 -12.83 41.01
CA ALA A 122 18.97 -13.72 39.88
C ALA A 122 18.02 -13.06 38.85
N VAL A 123 18.55 -12.43 37.79
CA VAL A 123 18.95 -13.08 36.52
C VAL A 123 17.78 -13.76 35.82
N CYS A 124 17.23 -13.10 34.80
CA CYS A 124 16.74 -13.75 33.58
C CYS A 124 16.95 -12.81 32.38
N LEU A 125 17.82 -13.26 31.46
CA LEU A 125 18.00 -12.78 30.09
C LEU A 125 16.70 -12.96 29.26
N PRO A 126 16.58 -12.30 28.08
CA PRO A 126 17.07 -12.95 26.87
C PRO A 126 17.97 -12.06 26.01
N LEU A 127 19.06 -12.69 25.58
CA LEU A 127 19.99 -12.30 24.54
C LEU A 127 19.28 -12.39 23.18
N ALA A 128 19.21 -11.27 22.45
CA ALA A 128 18.79 -11.23 21.06
C ALA A 128 19.95 -10.75 20.18
N ALA A 129 20.51 -11.71 19.43
CA ALA A 129 21.00 -11.66 18.05
C ALA A 129 21.71 -10.39 17.52
N ALA A 130 22.98 -10.55 17.11
CA ALA A 130 23.44 -10.35 15.73
C ALA A 130 24.98 -10.43 15.62
N ALA A 131 25.51 -11.55 15.14
CA ALA A 131 26.73 -11.69 14.34
C ALA A 131 26.82 -13.11 13.79
#